data_AF-A0A5A9EYA4-F1
#
_entry.id   AF-A0A5A9EYA4-F1
#
_cell.length_a   1.000
_cell.length_b   1.000
_cell.length_c   1.000
_cell.angle_alpha   90.00
_cell.angle_beta   90.00
_cell.angle_gamma   90.00
#
_symmetry.space_group_name_H-M   'P 1'
#
loop_
_entity.id
_entity.type
_entity.pdbx_description
1 polymer ?
#
loop_
_entity_poly.entity_id
_entity_poly.type
_entity_poly.pdbx_seq_one_letter_code
_entity_poly.pdbx_strand_id
1 'polypeptide(L)'
;MGWMNTVSIVASLTVACVVLLVLRNRQDKARKHAAAASEEGKAAGLPITATYRAKPLLSPWELKVFGPLRASLPAGWYLCPQVRAADIVSISAPSSGHQRAALGKLAPRSVDFVLIDEGAIPRLVIELDDSSHDRPERQQRDADIDRALHAAGVPVRRIRPGQEIEWEAIVALVADGTQSVQSAKPSRAFRAEA
;
A
#
# COMPACT_ATOMS: atom_id res chain seq x y z
N MET A 1 -61.28 -20.62 -10.07
CA MET A 1 -60.46 -19.96 -9.03
C MET A 1 -59.05 -19.54 -9.50
N GLY A 2 -58.74 -19.50 -10.80
CA GLY A 2 -57.39 -19.14 -11.29
C GLY A 2 -57.17 -17.65 -11.63
N TRP A 3 -58.23 -16.91 -11.93
CA TRP A 3 -58.14 -15.53 -12.44
C TRP A 3 -57.68 -14.52 -11.37
N MET A 4 -58.07 -14.72 -10.11
CA MET A 4 -57.66 -13.84 -9.00
C MET A 4 -56.16 -13.97 -8.67
N ASN A 5 -55.56 -15.16 -8.88
CA ASN A 5 -54.12 -15.35 -8.64
C ASN A 5 -53.27 -14.68 -9.72
N THR A 6 -53.71 -14.71 -10.99
CA THR A 6 -52.97 -14.07 -12.10
C THR A 6 -52.96 -12.55 -11.98
N VAL A 7 -54.06 -11.92 -11.55
CA VAL A 7 -54.13 -10.46 -11.36
C VAL A 7 -53.22 -10.01 -10.20
N SER A 8 -53.19 -10.76 -9.10
CA SER A 8 -52.31 -10.47 -7.96
C SER A 8 -50.83 -10.62 -8.33
N ILE A 9 -50.44 -11.66 -9.09
CA ILE A 9 -49.06 -11.86 -9.53
C ILE A 9 -48.58 -10.71 -10.43
N VAL A 10 -49.41 -10.28 -11.39
CA VAL A 10 -49.07 -9.17 -12.29
C VAL A 10 -48.96 -7.85 -11.51
N ALA A 11 -49.86 -7.58 -10.56
CA ALA A 11 -49.79 -6.40 -9.72
C ALA A 11 -48.50 -6.38 -8.87
N SER A 12 -48.13 -7.50 -8.24
CA SER A 12 -46.89 -7.61 -7.45
C SER A 12 -45.62 -7.44 -8.29
N LEU A 13 -45.57 -8.02 -9.50
CA LEU A 13 -44.45 -7.86 -10.43
C LEU A 13 -44.29 -6.40 -10.88
N THR A 14 -45.40 -5.70 -11.10
CA THR A 14 -45.39 -4.29 -11.50
C THR A 14 -44.83 -3.41 -10.39
N VAL A 15 -45.27 -3.63 -9.15
CA VAL A 15 -44.76 -2.90 -7.97
C VAL A 15 -43.27 -3.19 -7.77
N ALA A 16 -42.84 -4.44 -7.86
CA ALA A 16 -41.42 -4.81 -7.74
C ALA A 16 -40.56 -4.15 -8.83
N CYS A 17 -41.05 -4.09 -10.07
CA CYS A 17 -40.35 -3.46 -11.19
C CYS A 17 -40.18 -1.95 -10.98
N VAL A 18 -41.24 -1.27 -10.50
CA VAL A 18 -41.19 0.16 -10.16
C VAL A 18 -40.21 0.43 -9.02
N VAL A 19 -40.20 -0.41 -7.97
CA VAL A 19 -39.26 -0.29 -6.86
C VAL A 19 -37.82 -0.46 -7.34
N LEU A 20 -37.54 -1.47 -8.16
CA LEU A 20 -36.20 -1.69 -8.74
C LEU A 20 -35.74 -0.51 -9.61
N LEU A 21 -36.64 0.06 -10.42
CA LEU A 21 -36.34 1.25 -11.22
C LEU A 21 -36.01 2.47 -10.36
N VAL A 22 -36.76 2.69 -9.28
CA VAL A 22 -36.50 3.78 -8.33
C VAL A 22 -35.15 3.58 -7.62
N LEU A 23 -34.86 2.36 -7.15
CA LEU A 23 -33.59 2.05 -6.48
C LEU A 23 -32.41 2.25 -7.43
N ARG A 24 -32.52 1.79 -8.68
CA ARG A 24 -31.49 1.97 -9.70
C ARG A 24 -31.26 3.44 -10.03
N ASN A 25 -32.32 4.22 -10.19
CA ASN A 25 -32.21 5.67 -10.44
C ASN A 25 -31.54 6.41 -9.26
N ARG A 26 -31.83 6.00 -8.01
CA ARG A 26 -31.15 6.55 -6.82
C ARG A 26 -29.66 6.20 -6.80
N GLN A 27 -29.31 4.96 -7.15
CA GLN A 27 -27.92 4.52 -7.26
C GLN A 27 -27.16 5.26 -8.38
N ASP A 28 -27.80 5.47 -9.53
CA ASP A 28 -27.22 6.20 -10.66
C ASP A 28 -26.98 7.68 -10.35
N LYS A 29 -27.93 8.34 -9.65
CA LYS A 29 -27.73 9.73 -9.17
C LYS A 29 -26.58 9.83 -8.17
N ALA A 30 -26.51 8.92 -7.18
CA ALA A 30 -25.43 8.91 -6.20
C ALA A 30 -24.05 8.72 -6.86
N ARG A 31 -23.95 7.82 -7.84
CA ARG A 31 -22.73 7.62 -8.65
C ARG A 31 -22.33 8.87 -9.42
N LYS A 32 -23.28 9.57 -10.06
CA LYS A 32 -23.00 10.81 -10.81
C LYS A 32 -22.51 11.94 -9.90
N HIS A 33 -23.12 12.13 -8.72
CA HIS A 33 -22.64 13.12 -7.76
C HIS A 33 -21.25 12.80 -7.21
N ALA A 34 -20.97 11.53 -6.89
CA ALA A 34 -19.64 11.10 -6.46
C ALA A 34 -18.57 11.29 -7.56
N ALA A 35 -18.93 11.05 -8.83
CA ALA A 35 -18.06 11.29 -9.96
C ALA A 35 -17.78 12.80 -10.18
N ALA A 36 -18.81 13.65 -10.08
CA ALA A 36 -18.68 15.10 -10.23
C ALA A 36 -17.83 15.73 -9.11
N ALA A 37 -18.03 15.32 -7.85
CA ALA A 37 -17.19 15.78 -6.73
C ALA A 37 -15.72 15.34 -6.87
N SER A 38 -15.48 14.18 -7.48
CA SER A 38 -14.12 13.71 -7.80
C SER A 38 -13.48 14.47 -8.97
N GLU A 39 -14.25 15.04 -9.87
CA GLU A 39 -13.78 15.86 -11.00
C GLU A 39 -13.45 17.29 -10.57
N GLU A 40 -14.30 17.92 -9.74
CA GLU A 40 -14.08 19.27 -9.19
C GLU A 40 -12.78 19.38 -8.38
N GLY A 41 -12.46 18.37 -7.56
CA GLY A 41 -11.19 18.32 -6.82
C GLY A 41 -9.96 18.04 -7.69
N LYS A 42 -10.15 17.59 -8.93
CA LYS A 42 -9.06 17.25 -9.88
C LYS A 42 -8.72 18.40 -10.83
N ALA A 43 -9.68 19.30 -11.08
CA ALA A 43 -9.54 20.45 -11.97
C ALA A 43 -8.97 21.70 -11.28
N ALA A 44 -9.02 21.79 -9.95
CA ALA A 44 -8.38 22.86 -9.20
C ALA A 44 -6.87 22.63 -9.16
N GLY A 45 -6.11 23.47 -9.87
CA GLY A 45 -4.65 23.52 -9.74
C GLY A 45 -4.20 23.81 -8.30
N LEU A 46 -2.89 23.81 -8.07
CA LEU A 46 -2.35 24.13 -6.74
C LEU A 46 -2.96 25.44 -6.21
N PRO A 47 -3.40 25.48 -4.94
CA PRO A 47 -3.99 26.69 -4.38
C PRO A 47 -2.96 27.81 -4.40
N ILE A 48 -3.25 28.86 -5.18
CA ILE A 48 -2.37 30.03 -5.38
C ILE A 48 -2.11 30.78 -4.06
N THR A 49 -2.98 30.61 -3.05
CA THR A 49 -2.85 31.20 -1.72
C THR A 49 -1.90 30.46 -0.78
N ALA A 50 -1.45 29.25 -1.13
CA ALA A 50 -0.54 28.48 -0.30
C ALA A 50 0.91 28.87 -0.56
N THR A 51 1.72 28.89 0.51
CA THR A 51 3.18 29.04 0.41
C THR A 51 3.84 27.67 0.45
N TYR A 52 4.78 27.44 -0.47
CA TYR A 52 5.50 26.17 -0.59
C TYR A 52 6.97 26.40 -0.28
N ARG A 53 7.55 25.57 0.58
CA ARG A 53 8.97 25.61 0.94
C ARG A 53 9.52 24.18 1.01
N ALA A 54 10.74 24.01 0.52
CA ALA A 54 11.49 22.77 0.74
C ALA A 54 11.70 22.53 2.25
N LYS A 55 11.58 21.27 2.66
CA LYS A 55 11.89 20.81 4.02
C LYS A 55 12.87 19.63 3.93
N PRO A 56 13.61 19.31 5.02
CA PRO A 56 14.36 18.07 5.08
C PRO A 56 13.44 16.88 4.77
N LEU A 57 13.90 15.99 3.89
CA LEU A 57 13.18 14.77 3.54
C LEU A 57 13.25 13.74 4.68
N LEU A 58 14.42 13.65 5.32
CA LEU A 58 14.72 12.66 6.35
C LEU A 58 14.63 13.25 7.75
N SER A 59 14.13 12.45 8.70
CA SER A 59 14.18 12.77 10.13
C SER A 59 15.63 12.73 10.68
N PRO A 60 15.91 13.33 11.84
CA PRO A 60 17.24 13.24 12.46
C PRO A 60 17.69 11.80 12.75
N TRP A 61 16.75 10.89 13.01
CA TRP A 61 17.03 9.47 13.20
C TRP A 61 17.38 8.79 11.88
N GLU A 62 16.58 9.01 10.84
CA GLU A 62 16.86 8.50 9.50
C GLU A 62 18.20 8.99 8.96
N LEU A 63 18.57 10.24 9.21
CA LEU A 63 19.87 10.78 8.81
C LEU A 63 21.06 10.07 9.47
N LYS A 64 20.91 9.61 10.72
CA LYS A 64 21.95 8.84 11.42
C LYS A 64 22.18 7.47 10.80
N VAL A 65 21.15 6.90 10.18
CA VAL A 65 21.22 5.62 9.46
C VAL A 65 21.70 5.83 8.02
N PHE A 66 21.17 6.84 7.33
CA PHE A 66 21.40 7.09 5.91
C PHE A 66 22.88 7.27 5.56
N GLY A 67 23.60 8.08 6.34
CA GLY A 67 25.01 8.38 6.07
C GLY A 67 25.91 7.14 6.09
N PRO A 68 25.97 6.39 7.20
CA PRO A 68 26.74 5.15 7.32
C PRO A 68 26.30 4.08 6.31
N LEU A 69 24.99 3.85 6.16
CA LEU A 69 24.47 2.85 5.22
C LEU A 69 24.88 3.18 3.78
N ARG A 70 24.75 4.43 3.34
CA ARG A 70 25.19 4.85 2.01
C ARG A 70 26.69 4.60 1.80
N ALA A 71 27.50 4.84 2.83
CA ALA A 71 28.96 4.68 2.75
C ALA A 71 29.41 3.21 2.73
N SER A 72 28.59 2.29 3.26
CA SER A 72 28.89 0.86 3.26
C SER A 72 28.41 0.12 2.01
N LEU A 73 27.58 0.75 1.17
CA LEU A 73 27.09 0.09 -0.04
C LEU A 73 28.21 -0.20 -1.05
N PRO A 74 28.22 -1.39 -1.66
CA PRO A 74 29.14 -1.72 -2.73
C PRO A 74 28.82 -0.90 -4.00
N ALA A 75 29.78 -0.88 -4.94
CA ALA A 75 29.56 -0.26 -6.24
C ALA A 75 28.37 -0.91 -6.97
N GLY A 76 27.61 -0.11 -7.71
CA GLY A 76 26.41 -0.57 -8.44
C GLY A 76 25.15 -0.66 -7.59
N TRP A 77 25.20 -0.27 -6.32
CA TRP A 77 24.04 -0.23 -5.43
C TRP A 77 23.67 1.20 -5.04
N TYR A 78 22.37 1.45 -4.90
CA TYR A 78 21.85 2.77 -4.56
C TYR A 78 20.86 2.71 -3.41
N LEU A 79 20.93 3.72 -2.53
CA LEU A 79 20.02 3.91 -1.41
C LEU A 79 18.96 4.96 -1.77
N CYS A 80 17.70 4.55 -1.79
CA CYS A 80 16.55 5.42 -2.10
C CYS A 80 15.75 5.71 -0.82
N PRO A 81 15.73 6.94 -0.31
CA PRO A 81 14.94 7.31 0.86
C PRO A 81 13.47 7.57 0.54
N GLN A 82 12.59 7.29 1.49
CA GLN A 82 11.17 7.70 1.49
C GLN A 82 10.38 7.23 0.25
N VAL A 83 10.67 6.02 -0.23
CA VAL A 83 10.06 5.46 -1.45
C VAL A 83 8.64 5.00 -1.15
N ARG A 84 7.68 5.36 -2.01
CA ARG A 84 6.30 4.92 -1.85
C ARG A 84 6.20 3.42 -2.06
N ALA A 85 5.49 2.71 -1.19
CA ALA A 85 5.36 1.25 -1.26
C ALA A 85 4.75 0.78 -2.60
N ALA A 86 3.86 1.59 -3.19
CA ALA A 86 3.29 1.32 -4.50
C ALA A 86 4.30 1.32 -5.66
N ASP A 87 5.41 2.04 -5.50
CA ASP A 87 6.42 2.21 -6.54
C ASP A 87 7.53 1.14 -6.44
N ILE A 88 7.44 0.23 -5.45
CA ILE A 88 8.38 -0.89 -5.24
C ILE A 88 7.88 -2.17 -5.93
N VAL A 89 6.57 -2.30 -6.16
CA VAL A 89 5.93 -3.54 -6.60
C VAL A 89 5.14 -3.35 -7.90
N SER A 90 5.15 -4.38 -8.75
CA SER A 90 4.25 -4.45 -9.91
C SER A 90 2.95 -5.16 -9.50
N ILE A 91 1.81 -4.48 -9.68
CA ILE A 91 0.50 -5.00 -9.27
C ILE A 91 -0.25 -5.51 -10.50
N SER A 92 -0.43 -6.84 -10.59
CA SER A 92 -1.36 -7.48 -11.54
C SER A 92 -2.58 -8.01 -10.80
N ALA A 93 -3.78 -7.80 -11.35
CA ALA A 93 -5.03 -8.21 -10.72
C ALA A 93 -6.09 -8.58 -11.77
N PRO A 94 -7.12 -9.38 -11.40
CA PRO A 94 -8.14 -9.85 -12.34
C PRO A 94 -8.98 -8.75 -13.00
N SER A 95 -9.01 -7.54 -12.42
CA SER A 95 -9.64 -6.38 -13.04
C SER A 95 -8.99 -5.08 -12.59
N SER A 96 -9.23 -4.01 -13.36
CA SER A 96 -8.77 -2.65 -13.04
C SER A 96 -9.29 -2.15 -11.69
N GLY A 97 -10.48 -2.59 -11.28
CA GLY A 97 -11.05 -2.29 -9.96
C GLY A 97 -10.22 -2.88 -8.82
N HIS A 98 -9.82 -4.15 -8.94
CA HIS A 98 -8.97 -4.81 -7.94
C HIS A 98 -7.57 -4.21 -7.91
N GLN A 99 -6.99 -3.92 -9.08
CA GLN A 99 -5.68 -3.27 -9.17
C GLN A 99 -5.69 -1.90 -8.50
N ARG A 100 -6.72 -1.08 -8.74
CA ARG A 100 -6.87 0.23 -8.10
C ARG A 100 -7.10 0.13 -6.59
N ALA A 101 -7.82 -0.88 -6.13
CA ALA A 101 -8.00 -1.14 -4.70
C ALA A 101 -6.67 -1.51 -4.02
N ALA A 102 -5.89 -2.40 -4.63
CA ALA A 102 -4.54 -2.74 -4.15
C ALA A 102 -3.60 -1.53 -4.16
N LEU A 103 -3.59 -0.76 -5.25
CA LEU A 103 -2.80 0.46 -5.37
C LEU A 103 -3.19 1.48 -4.28
N GLY A 104 -4.49 1.67 -4.00
CA GLY A 104 -4.97 2.57 -2.96
C GLY A 104 -4.50 2.17 -1.54
N LYS A 105 -4.20 0.89 -1.32
CA LYS A 105 -3.61 0.42 -0.05
C LYS A 105 -2.12 0.72 0.06
N LEU A 106 -1.37 0.78 -1.03
CA LEU A 106 0.08 1.00 -0.99
C LEU A 106 0.47 2.47 -1.21
N ALA A 107 -0.22 3.16 -2.12
CA ALA A 107 0.10 4.50 -2.60
C ALA A 107 0.24 5.60 -1.51
N PRO A 108 -0.52 5.59 -0.40
CA PRO A 108 -0.41 6.61 0.65
C PRO A 108 0.77 6.41 1.60
N ARG A 109 1.57 5.37 1.41
CA ARG A 109 2.58 4.93 2.38
C ARG A 109 3.95 4.90 1.70
N SER A 110 4.96 5.29 2.46
CA SER A 110 6.37 5.17 2.08
C SER A 110 7.10 4.30 3.07
N VAL A 111 8.12 3.61 2.57
CA VAL A 111 9.13 2.92 3.38
C VAL A 111 10.30 3.88 3.60
N ASP A 112 11.05 3.70 4.68
CA ASP A 112 12.14 4.63 5.01
C ASP A 112 13.29 4.57 4.00
N PHE A 113 13.75 3.37 3.64
CA PHE A 113 14.74 3.19 2.59
C PHE A 113 14.52 1.94 1.73
N VAL A 114 14.99 2.02 0.49
CA VAL A 114 15.10 0.89 -0.45
C VAL A 114 16.51 0.82 -0.99
N LEU A 115 17.09 -0.38 -1.00
CA LEU A 115 18.29 -0.69 -1.76
C LEU A 115 17.90 -1.21 -3.13
N ILE A 116 18.44 -0.58 -4.17
CA ILE A 116 18.29 -1.00 -5.56
C ILE A 116 19.66 -1.36 -6.14
N ASP A 117 19.67 -2.29 -7.09
CA ASP A 117 20.84 -2.61 -7.90
C ASP A 117 21.03 -1.64 -9.08
N GLU A 118 22.02 -1.92 -9.93
CA GLU A 118 22.34 -1.15 -11.13
C GLU A 118 21.20 -1.12 -12.16
N GLY A 119 20.30 -2.10 -12.12
CA GLY A 119 19.09 -2.17 -12.94
C GLY A 119 17.90 -1.41 -12.35
N ALA A 120 18.12 -0.68 -11.25
CA ALA A 120 17.09 -0.02 -10.47
C ALA A 120 16.00 -0.96 -9.93
N ILE A 121 16.33 -2.24 -9.72
CA ILE A 121 15.40 -3.22 -9.16
C ILE A 121 15.48 -3.20 -7.64
N PRO A 122 14.36 -3.08 -6.90
CA PRO A 122 14.33 -3.20 -5.45
C PRO A 122 14.82 -4.57 -4.97
N ARG A 123 15.79 -4.56 -4.05
CA ARG A 123 16.40 -5.78 -3.49
C ARG A 123 16.27 -5.91 -1.99
N LEU A 124 16.14 -4.79 -1.27
CA LEU A 124 15.91 -4.79 0.18
C LEU A 124 15.17 -3.52 0.57
N VAL A 125 14.15 -3.66 1.41
CA VAL A 125 13.52 -2.54 2.12
C VAL A 125 14.10 -2.47 3.52
N ILE A 126 14.40 -1.26 3.98
CA ILE A 126 14.81 -0.99 5.36
C ILE A 126 13.78 -0.04 5.99
N GLU A 127 13.23 -0.45 7.12
CA GLU A 127 12.27 0.34 7.92
C GLU A 127 12.89 0.65 9.28
N LEU A 128 12.71 1.88 9.75
CA LEU A 128 13.19 2.34 11.04
C LEU A 128 12.04 2.35 12.05
N ASP A 129 11.97 1.32 12.88
CA ASP A 129 10.95 1.21 13.93
C ASP A 129 11.23 2.26 15.02
N ASP A 130 10.39 3.29 15.15
CA ASP A 130 10.36 4.08 16.38
C ASP A 130 9.52 3.32 17.44
N SER A 131 9.84 3.54 18.71
CA SER A 131 9.18 2.95 19.88
C SER A 131 7.68 3.29 20.04
N SER A 132 7.08 4.03 19.11
CA SER A 132 5.72 4.60 19.19
C SER A 132 4.62 3.79 18.46
N HIS A 133 4.82 2.49 18.22
CA HIS A 133 4.01 1.67 17.29
C HIS A 133 2.81 0.86 17.87
N ASP A 134 2.14 1.33 18.92
CA ASP A 134 1.07 0.54 19.58
C ASP A 134 -0.38 0.84 19.14
N ARG A 135 -0.60 1.45 17.96
CA ARG A 135 -1.98 1.65 17.46
C ARG A 135 -2.42 0.48 16.58
N PRO A 136 -3.55 -0.22 16.88
CA PRO A 136 -4.02 -1.37 16.10
C PRO A 136 -4.25 -1.08 14.61
N GLU A 137 -4.71 0.12 14.27
CA GLU A 137 -4.87 0.54 12.87
C GLU A 137 -3.54 0.60 12.11
N ARG A 138 -2.42 0.91 12.77
CA ARG A 138 -1.10 0.90 12.12
C ARG A 138 -0.66 -0.53 11.83
N GLN A 139 -0.90 -1.47 12.74
CA GLN A 139 -0.54 -2.89 12.55
C GLN A 139 -1.20 -3.51 11.32
N GLN A 140 -2.50 -3.26 11.10
CA GLN A 140 -3.20 -3.82 9.94
C GLN A 140 -2.68 -3.24 8.62
N ARG A 141 -2.29 -1.96 8.64
CA ARG A 141 -1.78 -1.23 7.49
C ARG A 141 -0.34 -1.62 7.14
N ASP A 142 0.48 -1.87 8.14
CA ASP A 142 1.86 -2.32 7.97
C ASP A 142 1.87 -3.77 7.45
N ALA A 143 0.94 -4.60 7.94
CA ALA A 143 0.76 -5.96 7.43
C ALA A 143 0.37 -6.02 5.94
N ASP A 144 -0.34 -5.02 5.41
CA ASP A 144 -0.64 -4.95 3.97
C ASP A 144 0.62 -4.69 3.14
N ILE A 145 1.52 -3.82 3.61
CA ILE A 145 2.82 -3.55 2.94
C ILE A 145 3.69 -4.80 3.01
N ASP A 146 3.85 -5.38 4.21
CA ASP A 146 4.69 -6.57 4.42
C ASP A 146 4.25 -7.71 3.50
N ARG A 147 2.94 -7.94 3.36
CA ARG A 147 2.41 -8.94 2.43
C ARG A 147 2.74 -8.63 0.98
N ALA A 148 2.62 -7.37 0.56
CA ALA A 148 2.92 -6.97 -0.81
C ALA A 148 4.41 -7.13 -1.14
N LEU A 149 5.31 -6.68 -0.26
CA LEU A 149 6.75 -6.81 -0.42
C LEU A 149 7.19 -8.28 -0.41
N HIS A 150 6.66 -9.07 0.52
CA HIS A 150 6.90 -10.50 0.56
C HIS A 150 6.44 -11.21 -0.72
N ALA A 151 5.23 -10.90 -1.21
CA ALA A 151 4.73 -11.46 -2.47
C ALA A 151 5.56 -11.03 -3.69
N ALA A 152 6.19 -9.86 -3.64
CA ALA A 152 7.11 -9.37 -4.66
C ALA A 152 8.54 -9.93 -4.50
N GLY A 153 8.82 -10.75 -3.48
CA GLY A 153 10.15 -11.28 -3.20
C GLY A 153 11.15 -10.25 -2.67
N VAL A 154 10.66 -9.12 -2.14
CA VAL A 154 11.50 -8.05 -1.60
C VAL A 154 11.60 -8.21 -0.07
N PRO A 155 12.76 -8.57 0.47
CA PRO A 155 12.95 -8.69 1.92
C PRO A 155 12.82 -7.33 2.63
N VAL A 156 12.44 -7.38 3.91
CA VAL A 156 12.30 -6.20 4.78
C VAL A 156 13.19 -6.36 6.01
N ARG A 157 14.07 -5.39 6.26
CA ARG A 157 14.90 -5.30 7.47
C ARG A 157 14.43 -4.15 8.33
N ARG A 158 14.02 -4.45 9.56
CA ARG A 158 13.66 -3.43 10.56
C ARG A 158 14.84 -3.13 11.47
N ILE A 159 15.09 -1.84 11.69
CA ILE A 159 16.17 -1.34 12.55
C ILE A 159 15.56 -0.50 13.66
N ARG A 160 15.85 -0.87 14.91
CA ARG A 160 15.39 -0.12 16.08
C ARG A 160 16.48 0.81 16.61
N PRO A 161 16.12 1.95 17.22
CA PRO A 161 17.05 2.78 17.96
C PRO A 161 17.87 1.98 18.98
N GLY A 162 19.18 2.21 18.99
CA GLY A 162 20.11 1.56 19.92
C GLY A 162 20.56 0.15 19.53
N GLN A 163 20.09 -0.41 18.41
CA GLN A 163 20.70 -1.61 17.85
C GLN A 163 22.01 -1.25 17.16
N GLU A 164 23.03 -2.07 17.39
CA GLU A 164 24.22 -2.06 16.54
C GLU A 164 23.83 -2.57 15.16
N ILE A 165 24.28 -1.86 14.13
CA ILE A 165 23.92 -2.16 12.75
C ILE A 165 25.13 -2.73 12.06
N GLU A 166 25.11 -4.05 11.88
CA GLU A 166 26.10 -4.79 11.11
C GLU A 166 25.90 -4.50 9.63
N TRP A 167 26.56 -3.46 9.13
CA TRP A 167 26.42 -3.00 7.74
C TRP A 167 26.86 -4.08 6.75
N GLU A 168 27.89 -4.84 7.11
CA GLU A 168 28.42 -5.97 6.36
C GLU A 168 27.36 -7.05 6.16
N ALA A 169 26.51 -7.31 7.17
CA ALA A 169 25.42 -8.26 7.05
C ALA A 169 24.33 -7.76 6.08
N ILE A 170 24.05 -6.45 6.07
CA ILE A 170 23.13 -5.82 5.11
C ILE A 170 23.71 -5.90 3.70
N VAL A 171 25.01 -5.68 3.55
CA VAL A 171 25.73 -5.79 2.27
C VAL A 171 25.82 -7.25 1.80
N ALA A 172 25.97 -8.22 2.70
CA ALA A 172 25.99 -9.65 2.36
C ALA A 172 24.62 -10.16 1.86
N LEU A 173 23.53 -9.76 2.54
CA LEU A 173 22.15 -10.00 2.08
C LEU A 173 21.90 -9.55 0.64
N VAL A 174 22.61 -8.50 0.26
CA VAL A 174 22.57 -7.79 -1.02
C VAL A 174 23.49 -8.45 -2.05
N ALA A 175 24.73 -8.80 -1.66
CA ALA A 175 25.77 -9.35 -2.53
C ALA A 175 25.55 -10.82 -2.89
N ASP A 176 24.95 -11.62 -2.01
CA ASP A 176 24.75 -13.06 -2.23
C ASP A 176 23.61 -13.40 -3.19
N GLY A 177 22.91 -12.38 -3.72
CA GLY A 177 21.92 -12.54 -4.76
C GLY A 177 20.93 -13.68 -4.46
N THR A 178 19.97 -13.44 -3.56
CA THR A 178 18.80 -14.32 -3.37
C THR A 178 19.01 -15.59 -2.54
N GLN A 179 19.33 -15.54 -1.23
CA GLN A 179 18.92 -16.58 -0.25
C GLN A 179 18.78 -15.95 1.16
N SER A 180 17.61 -15.56 1.65
CA SER A 180 16.71 -16.48 2.35
C SER A 180 15.34 -15.82 2.63
N VAL A 181 14.35 -16.23 1.84
CA VAL A 181 12.98 -16.35 2.31
C VAL A 181 12.97 -17.48 3.33
N GLN A 182 13.30 -17.21 4.61
CA GLN A 182 12.98 -18.04 5.78
C GLN A 182 13.68 -17.49 7.04
N SER A 183 12.96 -16.70 7.82
CA SER A 183 13.06 -16.62 9.31
C SER A 183 12.35 -15.34 9.80
N ALA A 184 11.03 -15.28 9.60
CA ALA A 184 10.18 -14.49 10.47
C ALA A 184 9.00 -15.40 10.79
N LYS A 185 9.02 -15.97 11.99
CA LYS A 185 7.90 -16.74 12.56
C LYS A 185 6.61 -15.93 12.30
N PRO A 186 5.59 -16.46 11.61
CA PRO A 186 4.32 -15.75 11.53
C PRO A 186 3.86 -15.48 12.96
N SER A 187 3.52 -14.22 13.26
CA SER A 187 2.80 -13.92 14.48
C SER A 187 1.55 -14.80 14.50
N ARG A 188 1.18 -15.28 15.70
CA ARG A 188 0.25 -16.39 16.00
C ARG A 188 -1.19 -16.28 15.46
N ALA A 189 -1.47 -15.45 14.46
CA ALA A 189 -2.80 -15.16 13.96
C ALA A 189 -3.19 -15.88 12.65
N PHE A 190 -2.37 -16.77 12.09
CA PHE A 190 -2.71 -17.45 10.84
C PHE A 190 -2.65 -18.97 10.96
N ARG A 191 -3.65 -19.53 11.65
CA ARG A 191 -4.12 -20.89 11.43
C ARG A 191 -5.56 -20.77 10.95
N ALA A 192 -5.75 -20.75 9.64
CA ALA A 192 -7.08 -20.85 9.04
C ALA A 192 -7.52 -22.31 9.12
N GLU A 193 -8.69 -22.54 9.72
CA GLU A 193 -9.43 -23.79 9.61
C GLU A 193 -9.98 -23.96 8.19
N ALA A 194 -10.08 -25.24 7.82
CA ALA A 194 -10.53 -25.77 6.53
C ALA A 194 -12.04 -25.56 6.28
#